data_AF-A3XNV2-F1
#
_entry.id   AF-A3XNV2-F1
#
_cell.length_a   1.000
_cell.length_b   1.000
_cell.length_c   1.000
_cell.angle_alpha   90.00
_cell.angle_beta   90.00
_cell.angle_gamma   90.00
#
_symmetry.space_group_name_H-M   'P 1'
#
loop_
_entity.id
_entity.type
_entity.pdbx_description
1 polymer ?
#
loop_
_entity_poly.entity_id
_entity_poly.type
_entity_poly.pdbx_seq_one_letter_code
_entity_poly.pdbx_strand_id
1 'polypeptide(L)'
;MAEKKPEAYEKKKYNDFGLGEKATSGHYRVINKDGTFNIRKDNVPLLEKINFFHTLVSMSWTKFLIVVLATYFCINILFASIYMLIGVEDLTGIYGTTPFEQFTEAFFFSAQTITTLGYGQVAPTGILTNIVAATESMLGLLGFALATGMVYGRFSKPAAKLKYSKGAVIAPYQDINGFMFRVVNPHGNQLLELEASVALSMLRDDSNLRNFFPLDLERSKVVFLPAAWTIVHPITTESPFYNLSREELMYKDAEIIVTLKAFDDTFSQSVYSRTSYKYSEIEWGAKFVYLMSHHNDGGIAVDISKIDHTENANLNQY
;
A
#
# COMPACT_ATOMS: atom_id res chain seq x y z
N MET A 1 -55.28 -2.36 23.73
CA MET A 1 -53.94 -2.68 23.21
C MET A 1 -53.01 -1.57 23.63
N ALA A 2 -52.10 -1.83 24.57
CA ALA A 2 -51.11 -0.84 24.99
C ALA A 2 -49.99 -0.79 23.95
N GLU A 3 -49.79 0.36 23.32
CA GLU A 3 -48.66 0.62 22.42
C GLU A 3 -47.35 0.45 23.19
N LYS A 4 -46.58 -0.57 22.81
CA LYS A 4 -45.23 -0.77 23.30
C LYS A 4 -44.36 0.34 22.68
N LYS A 5 -44.00 1.35 23.49
CA LYS A 5 -43.02 2.37 23.06
C LYS A 5 -41.76 1.67 22.56
N PRO A 6 -41.18 2.05 21.41
CA PRO A 6 -39.92 1.49 20.96
C PRO A 6 -38.85 1.76 22.02
N GLU A 7 -38.17 0.71 22.46
CA GLU A 7 -37.00 0.81 23.33
C GLU A 7 -36.00 1.77 22.67
N ALA A 8 -35.49 2.74 23.44
CA ALA A 8 -34.51 3.68 22.95
C ALA A 8 -33.33 2.90 22.35
N TYR A 9 -32.98 3.20 21.10
CA TYR A 9 -31.82 2.61 20.46
C TYR A 9 -30.56 3.04 21.24
N GLU A 10 -30.10 2.19 22.15
CA GLU A 10 -28.77 2.29 22.71
C GLU A 10 -27.78 1.99 21.58
N LYS A 11 -27.16 3.06 21.07
CA LYS A 11 -26.03 2.95 20.15
C LYS A 11 -24.88 2.28 20.90
N LYS A 12 -24.87 0.95 20.91
CA LYS A 12 -23.71 0.18 21.34
C LYS A 12 -22.52 0.71 20.55
N LYS A 13 -21.51 1.24 21.24
CA LYS A 13 -20.25 1.71 20.66
C LYS A 13 -19.49 0.52 20.06
N TYR A 14 -20.00 -0.04 18.99
CA TYR A 14 -19.26 -0.98 18.16
C TYR A 14 -18.34 -0.14 17.30
N ASN A 15 -17.15 0.16 17.82
CA ASN A 15 -16.09 0.82 17.08
C ASN A 15 -15.39 -0.20 16.16
N ASP A 16 -16.14 -0.93 15.33
CA ASP A 16 -15.52 -1.76 14.30
C ASP A 16 -14.83 -0.83 13.30
N PHE A 17 -13.51 -0.94 13.19
CA PHE A 17 -12.69 -0.20 12.23
C PHE A 17 -12.86 -0.71 10.78
N GLY A 18 -13.94 -1.44 10.50
CA GLY A 18 -14.18 -2.14 9.22
C GLY A 18 -13.29 -3.38 9.06
N LEU A 19 -12.77 -3.90 10.17
CA LEU A 19 -11.87 -5.06 10.21
C LEU A 19 -12.63 -6.36 10.49
N GLY A 20 -13.91 -6.25 10.87
CA GLY A 20 -14.75 -7.36 11.25
C GLY A 20 -14.51 -7.76 12.69
N GLU A 21 -15.60 -8.07 13.40
CA GLU A 21 -15.53 -8.39 14.83
C GLU A 21 -15.14 -9.85 15.10
N LYS A 22 -15.28 -10.76 14.12
CA LYS A 22 -15.11 -12.20 14.38
C LYS A 22 -13.64 -12.60 14.38
N ALA A 23 -13.14 -12.96 15.57
CA ALA A 23 -11.85 -13.59 15.74
C ALA A 23 -11.83 -14.93 15.01
N THR A 24 -10.84 -15.10 14.12
CA THR A 24 -10.46 -16.40 13.58
C THR A 24 -9.70 -17.15 14.69
N SER A 25 -10.01 -18.42 14.90
CA SER A 25 -9.37 -19.25 15.94
C SER A 25 -7.84 -19.26 15.78
N GLY A 26 -7.11 -18.89 16.84
CA GLY A 26 -5.63 -18.82 16.88
C GLY A 26 -5.11 -17.40 17.09
N HIS A 27 -3.79 -17.25 17.30
CA HIS A 27 -3.07 -15.97 17.41
C HIS A 27 -3.08 -15.20 16.08
N TYR A 28 -4.25 -14.73 15.68
CA TYR A 28 -4.48 -14.05 14.42
C TYR A 28 -4.06 -12.58 14.55
N ARG A 29 -3.40 -12.10 13.50
CA ARG A 29 -2.99 -10.70 13.33
C ARG A 29 -3.77 -10.13 12.15
N VAL A 30 -4.50 -9.03 12.36
CA VAL A 30 -5.34 -8.42 11.33
C VAL A 30 -4.50 -7.61 10.34
N ILE A 31 -3.55 -6.83 10.85
CA ILE A 31 -2.63 -6.00 10.06
C ILE A 31 -1.23 -6.51 10.29
N ASN A 32 -0.51 -6.89 9.23
CA ASN A 32 0.88 -7.30 9.33
C ASN A 32 1.79 -6.13 9.74
N LYS A 33 3.01 -6.44 10.20
CA LYS A 33 3.98 -5.41 10.58
C LYS A 33 4.34 -4.46 9.45
N ASP A 34 4.28 -4.93 8.21
CA ASP A 34 4.49 -4.16 6.98
C ASP A 34 3.28 -3.30 6.57
N GLY A 35 2.17 -3.36 7.33
CA GLY A 35 0.95 -2.61 7.08
C GLY A 35 -0.05 -3.28 6.12
N THR A 36 0.28 -4.45 5.58
CA THR A 36 -0.66 -5.22 4.73
C THR A 36 -1.76 -5.86 5.55
N PHE A 37 -2.98 -5.90 5.02
CA PHE A 37 -4.07 -6.61 5.68
C PHE A 37 -3.92 -8.11 5.49
N ASN A 38 -4.02 -8.87 6.57
CA ASN A 38 -4.05 -10.34 6.54
C ASN A 38 -5.46 -10.89 6.28
N ILE A 39 -6.22 -10.22 5.39
CA ILE A 39 -7.62 -10.53 5.12
C ILE A 39 -7.72 -11.07 3.70
N ARG A 40 -8.28 -12.27 3.57
CA ARG A 40 -8.61 -12.87 2.28
C ARG A 40 -10.10 -12.70 2.00
N LYS A 41 -10.42 -12.15 0.83
CA LYS A 41 -11.80 -12.07 0.33
C LYS A 41 -12.07 -13.31 -0.53
N ASP A 42 -12.91 -14.21 -0.03
CA ASP A 42 -13.35 -15.40 -0.76
C ASP A 42 -14.68 -15.14 -1.49
N ASN A 43 -14.96 -15.93 -2.55
CA ASN A 43 -16.18 -15.86 -3.37
C ASN A 43 -16.45 -14.53 -4.10
N VAL A 44 -15.41 -13.77 -4.41
CA VAL A 44 -15.54 -12.58 -5.28
C VAL A 44 -15.60 -13.02 -6.74
N PRO A 45 -16.64 -12.65 -7.51
CA PRO A 45 -16.73 -12.94 -8.94
C PRO A 45 -15.49 -12.45 -9.70
N LEU A 46 -15.05 -13.19 -10.73
CA LEU A 46 -13.82 -12.87 -11.46
C LEU A 46 -13.85 -11.47 -12.07
N LEU A 47 -14.98 -11.07 -12.66
CA LEU A 47 -15.16 -9.75 -13.29
C LEU A 47 -15.04 -8.61 -12.28
N GLU A 48 -15.54 -8.80 -11.05
CA GLU A 48 -15.43 -7.80 -9.97
C GLU A 48 -14.01 -7.74 -9.38
N LYS A 49 -13.29 -8.86 -9.43
CA LYS A 49 -11.91 -8.95 -8.94
C LYS A 49 -10.91 -8.27 -9.90
N ILE A 50 -11.21 -8.22 -11.20
CA ILE A 50 -10.34 -7.62 -12.21
C ILE A 50 -10.54 -6.11 -12.23
N ASN A 51 -9.72 -5.41 -11.44
CA ASN A 51 -9.50 -3.98 -11.64
C ASN A 51 -8.24 -3.79 -12.48
N PHE A 52 -8.41 -3.67 -13.80
CA PHE A 52 -7.32 -3.60 -14.77
C PHE A 52 -6.35 -2.44 -14.48
N PHE A 53 -6.90 -1.25 -14.22
CA PHE A 53 -6.10 -0.06 -13.90
C PHE A 53 -5.30 -0.26 -12.61
N HIS A 54 -5.95 -0.68 -11.52
CA HIS A 54 -5.26 -0.90 -10.25
C HIS A 54 -4.17 -1.97 -10.39
N THR A 55 -4.43 -3.06 -11.10
CA THR A 55 -3.46 -4.15 -11.31
C THR A 55 -2.23 -3.66 -12.07
N LEU A 56 -2.42 -2.92 -13.17
CA LEU A 56 -1.33 -2.35 -13.96
C LEU A 56 -0.53 -1.31 -13.20
N VAL A 57 -1.14 -0.48 -12.35
CA VAL A 57 -0.43 0.53 -11.58
C VAL A 57 0.27 -0.06 -10.34
N SER A 58 -0.26 -1.14 -9.75
CA SER A 58 0.26 -1.73 -8.50
C SER A 58 1.29 -2.85 -8.69
N MET A 59 1.38 -3.48 -9.87
CA MET A 59 2.36 -4.55 -10.10
C MET A 59 3.80 -4.05 -10.03
N SER A 60 4.77 -4.95 -9.85
CA SER A 60 6.21 -4.61 -9.91
C SER A 60 6.62 -4.08 -11.30
N TRP A 61 7.62 -3.21 -11.37
CA TRP A 61 8.14 -2.65 -12.63
C TRP A 61 8.48 -3.71 -13.68
N THR A 62 9.16 -4.79 -13.31
CA THR A 62 9.53 -5.87 -14.25
C THR A 62 8.30 -6.52 -14.88
N LYS A 63 7.28 -6.85 -14.06
CA LYS A 63 6.01 -7.42 -14.56
C LYS A 63 5.30 -6.45 -15.49
N PHE A 64 5.27 -5.16 -15.15
CA PHE A 64 4.67 -4.13 -16.01
C PHE A 64 5.36 -4.06 -17.38
N LEU A 65 6.70 -3.99 -17.41
CA LEU A 65 7.45 -3.96 -18.66
C LEU A 65 7.23 -5.21 -19.51
N ILE A 66 7.19 -6.40 -18.89
CA ILE A 66 6.87 -7.65 -19.59
C ILE A 66 5.46 -7.61 -20.18
N VAL A 67 4.46 -7.13 -19.42
CA VAL A 67 3.08 -7.03 -19.92
C VAL A 67 3.00 -6.06 -21.10
N VAL A 68 3.61 -4.87 -21.01
CA VAL A 68 3.63 -3.90 -22.12
C VAL A 68 4.30 -4.49 -23.36
N LEU A 69 5.46 -5.15 -23.19
CA LEU A 69 6.18 -5.77 -24.29
C LEU A 69 5.39 -6.93 -24.91
N ALA A 70 4.77 -7.78 -24.08
CA ALA A 70 3.92 -8.87 -24.54
C ALA A 70 2.70 -8.35 -25.31
N THR A 71 2.02 -7.32 -24.81
CA THR A 71 0.91 -6.67 -25.52
C THR A 71 1.36 -6.10 -26.86
N TYR A 72 2.52 -5.44 -26.91
CA TYR A 72 3.11 -4.97 -28.17
C TYR A 72 3.30 -6.12 -29.16
N PHE A 73 3.97 -7.22 -28.77
CA PHE A 73 4.18 -8.36 -29.66
C PHE A 73 2.85 -9.01 -30.10
N CYS A 74 1.89 -9.19 -29.18
CA CYS A 74 0.59 -9.77 -29.50
C CYS A 74 -0.19 -8.93 -30.53
N ILE A 75 -0.19 -7.60 -30.39
CA ILE A 75 -0.85 -6.72 -31.35
C ILE A 75 -0.16 -6.83 -32.72
N ASN A 76 1.16 -6.81 -32.78
CA ASN A 76 1.89 -6.92 -34.05
C ASN A 76 1.66 -8.29 -34.73
N ILE A 77 1.64 -9.38 -33.97
CA ILE A 77 1.30 -10.71 -34.49
C ILE A 77 -0.13 -10.74 -35.04
N LEU A 78 -1.07 -10.09 -34.36
CA LEU A 78 -2.47 -10.00 -34.81
C LEU A 78 -2.57 -9.23 -36.15
N PHE A 79 -1.97 -8.05 -36.25
CA PHE A 79 -2.00 -7.25 -37.48
C PHE A 79 -1.23 -7.91 -38.63
N ALA A 80 -0.06 -8.49 -38.36
CA ALA A 80 0.65 -9.32 -39.35
C ALA A 80 -0.23 -10.45 -39.90
N SER A 81 -0.98 -11.13 -39.02
CA SER A 81 -1.92 -12.18 -39.43
C SER A 81 -3.07 -11.61 -40.28
N ILE A 82 -3.59 -10.43 -39.94
CA ILE A 82 -4.63 -9.75 -40.74
C ILE A 82 -4.08 -9.39 -42.13
N TYR A 83 -2.85 -8.87 -42.22
CA TYR A 83 -2.22 -8.57 -43.52
C TYR A 83 -2.03 -9.83 -44.38
N MET A 84 -1.58 -10.93 -43.78
CA MET A 84 -1.48 -12.22 -44.47
C MET A 84 -2.84 -12.73 -44.97
N LEU A 85 -3.92 -12.47 -44.23
CA LEU A 85 -5.28 -12.88 -44.61
C LEU A 85 -5.87 -12.02 -45.73
N ILE A 86 -5.54 -10.73 -45.79
CA ILE A 86 -5.99 -9.84 -46.87
C ILE A 86 -5.28 -10.20 -48.17
N GLY A 87 -3.99 -10.49 -48.10
CA GLY A 87 -3.14 -10.73 -49.25
C GLY A 87 -1.84 -9.95 -49.09
N VAL A 88 -0.72 -10.67 -49.11
CA VAL A 88 0.62 -10.10 -49.00
C VAL A 88 0.97 -9.29 -50.25
N GLU A 89 0.34 -9.61 -51.38
CA GLU A 89 0.40 -8.88 -52.65
C GLU A 89 -0.03 -7.41 -52.56
N ASP A 90 -0.87 -7.05 -51.58
CA ASP A 90 -1.29 -5.68 -51.32
C ASP A 90 -0.30 -4.91 -50.42
N LEU A 91 0.84 -5.52 -50.08
CA LEU A 91 1.98 -4.90 -49.42
C LEU A 91 3.17 -4.89 -50.37
N THR A 92 3.57 -3.70 -50.81
CA THR A 92 4.79 -3.52 -51.59
C THR A 92 6.03 -3.73 -50.73
N GLY A 93 7.13 -4.19 -51.35
CA GLY A 93 8.42 -4.33 -50.64
C GLY A 93 8.56 -5.61 -49.82
N ILE A 94 7.64 -6.57 -49.97
CA ILE A 94 7.78 -7.92 -49.44
C ILE A 94 8.50 -8.79 -50.48
N TYR A 95 9.61 -9.40 -50.08
CA TYR A 95 10.47 -10.23 -50.94
C TYR A 95 10.47 -11.70 -50.51
N GLY A 96 9.90 -12.01 -49.33
CA GLY A 96 9.79 -13.37 -48.82
C GLY A 96 9.07 -14.31 -49.79
N THR A 97 9.66 -15.48 -50.01
CA THR A 97 9.10 -16.53 -50.89
C THR A 97 8.36 -17.60 -50.11
N THR A 98 8.69 -17.76 -48.82
CA THR A 98 7.99 -18.68 -47.92
C THR A 98 6.92 -17.95 -47.09
N PRO A 99 5.83 -18.63 -46.67
CA PRO A 99 4.83 -18.01 -45.79
C PRO A 99 5.40 -17.46 -44.48
N PHE A 100 6.49 -18.05 -43.98
CA PHE A 100 7.15 -17.60 -42.76
C PHE A 100 7.94 -16.30 -42.98
N GLU A 101 8.65 -16.17 -44.10
CA GLU A 101 9.35 -14.94 -44.49
C GLU A 101 8.35 -13.80 -44.70
N GLN A 102 7.26 -14.07 -45.43
CA GLN A 102 6.19 -13.10 -45.67
C GLN A 102 5.53 -12.64 -44.37
N PHE A 103 5.23 -13.56 -43.45
CA PHE A 103 4.70 -13.21 -42.13
C PHE A 103 5.68 -12.35 -41.33
N THR A 104 6.97 -12.67 -41.39
CA THR A 104 8.02 -11.92 -40.66
C THR A 104 8.14 -10.50 -41.20
N GLU A 105 8.11 -10.31 -42.51
CA GLU A 105 8.13 -8.99 -43.15
C GLU A 105 6.84 -8.21 -42.86
N ALA A 106 5.67 -8.86 -42.88
CA ALA A 106 4.40 -8.27 -42.47
C ALA A 106 4.38 -7.88 -40.98
N PHE A 107 5.00 -8.68 -40.12
CA PHE A 107 5.20 -8.35 -38.70
C PHE A 107 6.07 -7.11 -38.53
N PHE A 108 7.16 -6.98 -39.28
CA PHE A 108 7.98 -5.77 -39.23
C PHE A 108 7.27 -4.54 -39.80
N PHE A 109 6.44 -4.72 -40.83
CA PHE A 109 5.57 -3.65 -41.33
C PHE A 109 4.56 -3.19 -40.26
N SER A 110 3.88 -4.13 -39.60
CA SER A 110 3.00 -3.86 -38.46
C SER A 110 3.74 -3.12 -37.34
N ALA A 111 4.94 -3.59 -36.97
CA ALA A 111 5.80 -2.97 -35.96
C ALA A 111 6.16 -1.51 -36.30
N GLN A 112 6.45 -1.22 -37.57
CA GLN A 112 6.74 0.13 -38.05
C GLN A 112 5.49 1.01 -38.11
N THR A 113 4.33 0.42 -38.43
CA THR A 113 3.04 1.11 -38.57
C THR A 113 2.49 1.51 -37.21
N ILE A 114 2.43 0.58 -36.25
CA ILE A 114 1.91 0.84 -34.90
C ILE A 114 2.78 1.84 -34.12
N THR A 115 4.10 1.82 -34.35
CA THR A 115 5.06 2.76 -33.75
C THR A 115 5.13 4.09 -34.49
N THR A 116 4.42 4.23 -35.61
CA THR A 116 4.45 5.40 -36.50
C THR A 116 5.84 5.70 -37.08
N LEU A 117 6.72 4.71 -37.11
CA LEU A 117 8.12 4.85 -37.50
C LEU A 117 8.27 4.83 -39.03
N GLY A 118 7.54 3.93 -39.69
CA GLY A 118 7.29 3.96 -41.14
C GLY A 118 8.53 4.20 -42.02
N TYR A 119 9.50 3.27 -42.04
CA TYR A 119 10.71 3.42 -42.86
C TYR A 119 10.43 3.55 -44.37
N GLY A 120 9.23 3.17 -44.83
CA GLY A 120 8.78 3.32 -46.20
C GLY A 120 9.27 2.24 -47.16
N GLN A 121 9.98 1.21 -46.67
CA GLN A 121 10.37 0.05 -47.49
C GLN A 121 9.17 -0.85 -47.80
N VAL A 122 8.31 -1.09 -46.81
CA VAL A 122 7.06 -1.84 -46.98
C VAL A 122 5.89 -0.86 -46.86
N ALA A 123 4.97 -0.87 -47.82
CA ALA A 123 3.84 0.05 -47.85
C ALA A 123 2.56 -0.60 -48.42
N PRO A 124 1.38 -0.25 -47.88
CA PRO A 124 0.11 -0.79 -48.34
C PRO A 124 -0.35 -0.15 -49.65
N THR A 125 -0.78 -0.95 -50.61
CA THR A 125 -1.30 -0.48 -51.92
C THR A 125 -2.80 -0.71 -52.08
N GLY A 126 -3.34 -1.78 -51.50
CA GLY A 126 -4.77 -2.09 -51.52
C GLY A 126 -5.61 -1.18 -50.60
N ILE A 127 -6.88 -0.93 -50.96
CA ILE A 127 -7.80 -0.13 -50.14
C ILE A 127 -7.98 -0.76 -48.75
N LEU A 128 -8.15 -2.09 -48.69
CA LEU A 128 -8.33 -2.81 -47.43
C LEU A 128 -7.09 -2.71 -46.55
N THR A 129 -5.90 -2.96 -47.11
CA THR A 129 -4.62 -2.88 -46.41
C THR A 129 -4.34 -1.47 -45.90
N ASN A 130 -4.69 -0.43 -46.68
CA ASN A 130 -4.61 0.97 -46.25
C ASN A 130 -5.54 1.28 -45.07
N ILE A 131 -6.79 0.80 -45.09
CA ILE A 131 -7.73 0.99 -43.98
C ILE A 131 -7.21 0.30 -42.71
N VAL A 132 -6.67 -0.92 -42.84
CA VAL A 132 -6.08 -1.65 -41.71
C VAL A 132 -4.86 -0.91 -41.17
N ALA A 133 -3.94 -0.48 -42.03
CA ALA A 133 -2.74 0.26 -41.62
C ALA A 133 -3.07 1.60 -40.95
N ALA A 134 -4.08 2.33 -41.46
CA ALA A 134 -4.56 3.56 -40.83
C ALA A 134 -5.19 3.28 -39.45
N THR A 135 -5.97 2.21 -39.34
CA THR A 135 -6.57 1.78 -38.06
C THR A 135 -5.50 1.36 -37.06
N GLU A 136 -4.51 0.57 -37.51
CA GLU A 136 -3.36 0.14 -36.73
C GLU A 136 -2.57 1.34 -36.20
N SER A 137 -2.26 2.31 -37.07
CA SER A 137 -1.54 3.53 -36.70
C SER A 137 -2.31 4.32 -35.63
N MET A 138 -3.62 4.46 -35.79
CA MET A 138 -4.46 5.17 -34.82
C MET A 138 -4.54 4.44 -33.47
N LEU A 139 -4.68 3.12 -33.48
CA LEU A 139 -4.66 2.30 -32.27
C LEU A 139 -3.28 2.33 -31.60
N GLY A 140 -2.20 2.34 -32.39
CA GLY A 140 -0.84 2.50 -31.91
C GLY A 140 -0.64 3.82 -31.16
N LEU A 141 -1.03 4.93 -31.78
CA LEU A 141 -0.97 6.26 -31.16
C LEU A 141 -1.74 6.31 -29.83
N LEU A 142 -2.99 5.82 -29.81
CA LEU A 142 -3.79 5.74 -28.58
C LEU A 142 -3.16 4.80 -27.54
N GLY A 143 -2.62 3.67 -27.98
CA GLY A 143 -1.92 2.70 -27.14
C GLY A 143 -0.68 3.28 -26.47
N PHE A 144 0.14 4.04 -27.21
CA PHE A 144 1.30 4.75 -26.66
C PHE A 144 0.90 5.84 -25.67
N ALA A 145 -0.16 6.60 -25.97
CA ALA A 145 -0.69 7.61 -25.05
C ALA A 145 -1.15 6.97 -23.73
N LEU A 146 -1.90 5.85 -23.81
CA LEU A 146 -2.33 5.10 -22.63
C LEU A 146 -1.14 4.50 -21.87
N ALA A 147 -0.19 3.84 -22.54
CA ALA A 147 0.98 3.26 -21.91
C ALA A 147 1.82 4.32 -21.18
N THR A 148 2.03 5.47 -21.81
CA THR A 148 2.72 6.62 -21.21
C THR A 148 1.97 7.16 -20.00
N GLY A 149 0.64 7.31 -20.11
CA GLY A 149 -0.22 7.68 -18.97
C GLY A 149 -0.14 6.70 -17.81
N MET A 150 -0.05 5.39 -18.09
CA MET A 150 0.12 4.36 -17.07
C MET A 150 1.51 4.44 -16.41
N VAL A 151 2.57 4.69 -17.18
CA VAL A 151 3.92 4.93 -16.65
C VAL A 151 3.92 6.12 -15.71
N TYR A 152 3.31 7.25 -16.12
CA TYR A 152 3.16 8.42 -15.26
C TYR A 152 2.33 8.10 -14.00
N GLY A 153 1.19 7.43 -14.14
CA GLY A 153 0.36 7.02 -12.99
C GLY A 153 1.10 6.12 -11.99
N ARG A 154 2.06 5.32 -12.46
CA ARG A 154 2.93 4.50 -11.60
C ARG A 154 3.98 5.33 -10.87
N PHE A 155 4.62 6.28 -11.55
CA PHE A 155 5.61 7.18 -10.95
C PHE A 155 4.98 8.17 -9.97
N SER A 156 3.79 8.67 -10.29
CA SER A 156 3.06 9.67 -9.51
C SER A 156 2.27 9.08 -8.33
N LYS A 157 2.41 7.77 -8.06
CA LYS A 157 1.78 7.13 -6.92
C LYS A 157 2.67 7.30 -5.69
N PRO A 158 2.29 8.11 -4.69
CA PRO A 158 3.07 8.26 -3.49
C PRO A 158 3.00 6.99 -2.64
N ALA A 159 4.08 6.69 -1.94
CA ALA A 159 4.14 5.60 -0.97
C ALA A 159 4.81 6.08 0.32
N ALA A 160 4.03 6.25 1.38
CA ALA A 160 4.57 6.48 2.72
C ALA A 160 5.26 5.21 3.23
N LYS A 161 6.55 5.08 2.94
CA LYS A 161 7.40 4.04 3.51
C LYS A 161 7.98 4.54 4.83
N LEU A 162 7.09 4.79 5.79
CA LEU A 162 7.49 5.07 7.17
C LEU A 162 8.06 3.81 7.82
N LYS A 163 9.08 3.99 8.64
CA LYS A 163 9.66 2.90 9.43
C LYS A 163 9.20 3.04 10.88
N TYR A 164 8.59 1.98 11.39
CA TYR A 164 8.18 1.87 12.78
C TYR A 164 9.22 1.11 13.60
N SER A 165 9.25 1.31 14.91
CA SER A 165 9.97 0.40 15.80
C SER A 165 9.39 -1.01 15.73
N LYS A 166 10.24 -2.03 15.81
CA LYS A 166 9.82 -3.45 15.79
C LYS A 166 8.91 -3.77 16.97
N GLY A 167 9.33 -3.33 18.16
CA GLY A 167 8.58 -3.42 19.41
C GLY A 167 7.99 -2.08 19.84
N ALA A 168 7.01 -2.16 20.73
CA ALA A 168 6.53 -1.05 21.53
C ALA A 168 6.97 -1.24 22.98
N VAL A 169 6.92 -0.18 23.78
CA VAL A 169 7.31 -0.24 25.19
C VAL A 169 6.19 0.29 26.08
N ILE A 170 6.09 -0.26 27.28
CA ILE A 170 5.42 0.39 28.41
C ILE A 170 6.53 0.94 29.30
N ALA A 171 6.54 2.26 29.42
CA ALA A 171 7.62 3.03 30.05
C ALA A 171 7.04 4.05 31.04
N PRO A 172 7.82 4.52 32.02
CA PRO A 172 7.43 5.68 32.82
C PRO A 172 7.23 6.91 31.93
N TYR A 173 6.14 7.63 32.15
CA TYR A 173 5.75 8.84 31.44
C TYR A 173 5.23 9.88 32.43
N GLN A 174 6.08 10.85 32.76
CA GLN A 174 5.80 11.80 33.86
C GLN A 174 5.49 11.01 35.15
N ASP A 175 4.36 11.30 35.80
CA ASP A 175 3.92 10.65 37.03
C ASP A 175 3.13 9.35 36.80
N ILE A 176 2.87 8.98 35.54
CA ILE A 176 2.11 7.76 35.15
C ILE A 176 2.95 6.88 34.23
N ASN A 177 2.42 5.75 33.77
CA ASN A 177 3.07 4.98 32.71
C ASN A 177 2.45 5.31 31.34
N GLY A 178 3.18 5.02 30.26
CA GLY A 178 2.73 5.25 28.90
C GLY A 178 3.09 4.09 27.98
N PHE A 179 2.18 3.78 27.05
CA PHE A 179 2.47 2.92 25.92
C PHE A 179 3.11 3.76 24.81
N MET A 180 4.28 3.35 24.31
CA MET A 180 5.06 4.13 23.36
C MET A 180 5.60 3.28 22.22
N PHE A 181 5.62 3.86 21.02
CA PHE A 181 6.35 3.32 19.87
C PHE A 181 6.90 4.45 19.01
N ARG A 182 7.85 4.15 18.13
CA ARG A 182 8.53 5.16 17.32
C ARG A 182 8.19 5.02 15.85
N VAL A 183 8.18 6.16 15.17
CA VAL A 183 8.09 6.25 13.72
C VAL A 183 9.12 7.24 13.19
N VAL A 184 9.75 6.89 12.06
CA VAL A 184 10.70 7.75 11.32
C VAL A 184 10.36 7.72 9.84
N ASN A 185 10.59 8.83 9.14
CA ASN A 185 10.70 8.81 7.69
C ASN A 185 12.16 8.51 7.30
N PRO A 186 12.47 7.33 6.74
CA PRO A 186 13.82 7.03 6.28
C PRO A 186 14.17 7.71 4.94
N HIS A 187 13.19 8.31 4.26
CA HIS A 187 13.40 8.98 2.98
C HIS A 187 13.68 10.48 3.18
N GLY A 188 14.38 11.09 2.23
CA GLY A 188 14.70 12.52 2.26
C GLY A 188 13.55 13.46 1.88
N ASN A 189 12.38 12.93 1.51
CA ASN A 189 11.20 13.76 1.25
C ASN A 189 10.58 14.26 2.57
N GLN A 190 9.88 15.37 2.51
CA GLN A 190 9.18 15.92 3.66
C GLN A 190 7.77 15.36 3.73
N LEU A 191 7.42 14.85 4.92
CA LEU A 191 6.05 14.51 5.27
C LEU A 191 5.52 15.61 6.20
N LEU A 192 4.37 16.14 5.84
CA LEU A 192 3.69 17.24 6.53
C LEU A 192 2.38 16.74 7.14
N GLU A 193 1.87 17.49 8.12
CA GLU A 193 0.54 17.28 8.72
C GLU A 193 0.28 15.82 9.13
N LEU A 194 1.24 15.21 9.82
CA LEU A 194 1.12 13.83 10.25
C LEU A 194 0.06 13.71 11.34
N GLU A 195 -0.84 12.75 11.17
CA GLU A 195 -1.92 12.43 12.09
C GLU A 195 -1.86 10.92 12.41
N ALA A 196 -1.73 10.60 13.69
CA ALA A 196 -1.70 9.24 14.21
C ALA A 196 -3.04 8.89 14.87
N SER A 197 -3.55 7.71 14.55
CA SER A 197 -4.69 7.08 15.19
C SER A 197 -4.28 5.69 15.65
N VAL A 198 -4.54 5.39 16.92
CA VAL A 198 -4.16 4.12 17.54
C VAL A 198 -5.40 3.52 18.20
N ALA A 199 -5.57 2.21 18.03
CA ALA A 199 -6.64 1.46 18.65
C ALA A 199 -6.13 0.16 19.25
N LEU A 200 -6.58 -0.17 20.46
CA LEU A 200 -6.38 -1.46 21.08
C LEU A 200 -7.52 -2.40 20.69
N SER A 201 -7.19 -3.57 20.17
CA SER A 201 -8.13 -4.65 19.87
C SER A 201 -7.90 -5.83 20.81
N MET A 202 -8.96 -6.28 21.47
CA MET A 202 -8.93 -7.38 22.44
C MET A 202 -10.08 -8.35 22.21
N LEU A 203 -9.85 -9.63 22.47
CA LEU A 203 -10.89 -10.65 22.50
C LEU A 203 -11.86 -10.39 23.66
N ARG A 204 -13.15 -10.64 23.43
CA ARG A 204 -14.18 -10.62 24.47
C ARG A 204 -14.11 -11.91 25.28
N ASP A 205 -14.32 -11.81 26.59
CA ASP A 205 -14.17 -12.95 27.50
C ASP A 205 -15.08 -14.14 27.14
N ASP A 206 -16.32 -13.85 26.69
CA ASP A 206 -17.35 -14.87 26.42
C ASP A 206 -17.62 -15.12 24.92
N SER A 207 -16.77 -14.62 24.01
CA SER A 207 -16.99 -14.85 22.59
C SER A 207 -15.74 -14.77 21.74
N ASN A 208 -15.82 -15.36 20.55
CA ASN A 208 -14.82 -15.13 19.49
C ASN A 208 -15.00 -13.77 18.82
N LEU A 209 -15.47 -12.74 19.53
CA LEU A 209 -15.57 -11.38 19.01
C LEU A 209 -14.48 -10.50 19.60
N ARG A 210 -14.02 -9.52 18.81
CA ARG A 210 -13.06 -8.51 19.24
C ARG A 210 -13.76 -7.19 19.53
N ASN A 211 -13.36 -6.56 20.62
CA ASN A 211 -13.70 -5.17 20.93
C ASN A 211 -12.53 -4.28 20.53
N PHE A 212 -12.84 -3.08 20.03
CA PHE A 212 -11.85 -2.11 19.59
C PHE A 212 -12.00 -0.82 20.41
N PHE A 213 -10.90 -0.39 21.00
CA PHE A 213 -10.83 0.76 21.88
C PHE A 213 -9.88 1.80 21.28
N PRO A 214 -10.37 2.95 20.80
CA PRO A 214 -9.49 4.03 20.40
C PRO A 214 -8.66 4.50 21.61
N LEU A 215 -7.39 4.79 21.38
CA LEU A 215 -6.46 5.24 22.41
C LEU A 215 -6.17 6.73 22.23
N ASP A 216 -6.31 7.50 23.31
CA ASP A 216 -5.97 8.91 23.31
C ASP A 216 -4.45 9.11 23.31
N LEU A 217 -3.95 9.92 22.38
CA LEU A 217 -2.51 10.17 22.26
C LEU A 217 -2.14 11.50 22.92
N GLU A 218 -0.97 11.56 23.54
CA GLU A 218 -0.38 12.81 24.05
C GLU A 218 -0.36 13.89 22.96
N ARG A 219 0.05 13.48 21.77
CA ARG A 219 -0.08 14.23 20.53
C ARG A 219 -0.56 13.28 19.45
N SER A 220 -1.73 13.57 18.88
CA SER A 220 -2.26 12.86 17.72
C SER A 220 -1.81 13.49 16.40
N LYS A 221 -1.36 14.75 16.41
CA LYS A 221 -0.93 15.47 15.20
C LYS A 221 0.42 16.17 15.40
N VAL A 222 1.29 16.10 14.40
CA VAL A 222 2.51 16.90 14.30
C VAL A 222 2.64 17.49 12.90
N VAL A 223 3.16 18.72 12.79
CA VAL A 223 3.29 19.39 11.48
C VAL A 223 4.44 18.81 10.67
N PHE A 224 5.55 18.47 11.32
CA PHE A 224 6.78 17.99 10.68
C PHE A 224 7.28 16.71 11.34
N LEU A 225 7.90 15.83 10.55
CA LEU A 225 8.65 14.66 11.04
C LEU A 225 10.12 14.71 10.60
N PRO A 226 10.95 15.62 11.16
CA PRO A 226 12.32 15.79 10.69
C PRO A 226 13.30 14.70 11.17
N ALA A 227 13.03 14.04 12.31
CA ALA A 227 13.94 13.08 12.94
C ALA A 227 13.26 11.77 13.29
N ALA A 228 12.55 11.71 14.41
CA ALA A 228 11.72 10.59 14.80
C ALA A 228 10.59 11.10 15.69
N TRP A 229 9.43 10.48 15.61
CA TRP A 229 8.30 10.77 16.46
C TRP A 229 8.02 9.57 17.33
N THR A 230 8.15 9.76 18.65
CA THR A 230 7.66 8.81 19.64
C THR A 230 6.19 9.13 19.89
N ILE A 231 5.32 8.21 19.50
CA ILE A 231 3.89 8.31 19.76
C ILE A 231 3.64 7.72 21.14
N VAL A 232 2.96 8.47 21.99
CA VAL A 232 2.70 8.13 23.39
C VAL A 232 1.20 8.09 23.64
N HIS A 233 0.72 6.95 24.14
CA HIS A 233 -0.58 6.85 24.79
C HIS A 233 -0.36 6.85 26.31
N PRO A 234 -0.74 7.93 27.01
CA PRO A 234 -0.68 7.97 28.47
C PRO A 234 -1.68 6.98 29.08
N ILE A 235 -1.24 6.11 30.00
CA ILE A 235 -2.10 5.12 30.65
C ILE A 235 -2.75 5.79 31.87
N THR A 236 -3.82 6.54 31.62
CA THR A 236 -4.66 7.15 32.65
C THR A 236 -5.65 6.13 33.23
N THR A 237 -6.40 6.51 34.26
CA THR A 237 -7.46 5.67 34.87
C THR A 237 -8.59 5.31 33.89
N GLU A 238 -8.78 6.08 32.82
CA GLU A 238 -9.78 5.83 31.77
C GLU A 238 -9.21 4.98 30.61
N SER A 239 -7.89 4.77 30.59
CA SER A 239 -7.23 4.01 29.53
C SER A 239 -7.67 2.54 29.55
N PRO A 240 -7.93 1.93 28.39
CA PRO A 240 -8.11 0.48 28.27
C PRO A 240 -6.91 -0.34 28.76
N PHE A 241 -5.71 0.25 28.86
CA PHE A 241 -4.53 -0.38 29.43
C PHE A 241 -4.48 -0.31 30.96
N TYR A 242 -5.32 0.51 31.58
CA TYR A 242 -5.34 0.66 33.04
C TYR A 242 -5.69 -0.69 33.69
N ASN A 243 -4.91 -1.09 34.69
CA ASN A 243 -5.00 -2.39 35.38
C ASN A 243 -4.83 -3.64 34.50
N LEU A 244 -4.45 -3.54 33.22
CA LEU A 244 -4.10 -4.72 32.45
C LEU A 244 -2.68 -5.17 32.76
N SER A 245 -2.51 -6.45 33.05
CA SER A 245 -1.21 -7.11 33.14
C SER A 245 -0.72 -7.64 31.79
N ARG A 246 0.56 -8.00 31.72
CA ARG A 246 1.14 -8.63 30.53
C ARG A 246 0.43 -9.94 30.19
N GLU A 247 0.08 -10.71 31.21
CA GLU A 247 -0.60 -12.01 31.12
C GLU A 247 -2.03 -11.84 30.61
N GLU A 248 -2.74 -10.80 31.03
CA GLU A 248 -4.08 -10.49 30.54
C GLU A 248 -4.08 -10.04 29.07
N LEU A 249 -3.09 -9.24 28.65
CA LEU A 249 -2.94 -8.89 27.23
C LEU A 249 -2.70 -10.13 26.37
N MET A 250 -1.97 -11.12 26.89
CA MET A 250 -1.78 -12.41 26.22
C MET A 250 -3.09 -13.20 26.15
N TYR A 251 -3.82 -13.32 27.26
CA TYR A 251 -5.09 -14.05 27.33
C TYR A 251 -6.16 -13.44 26.41
N LYS A 252 -6.23 -12.10 26.35
CA LYS A 252 -7.14 -11.35 25.48
C LYS A 252 -6.63 -11.18 24.04
N ASP A 253 -5.53 -11.84 23.67
CA ASP A 253 -4.89 -11.78 22.35
C ASP A 253 -4.71 -10.34 21.83
N ALA A 254 -4.26 -9.42 22.70
CA ALA A 254 -4.25 -8.00 22.40
C ALA A 254 -3.43 -7.67 21.13
N GLU A 255 -4.01 -6.80 20.29
CA GLU A 255 -3.37 -6.23 19.09
C GLU A 255 -3.59 -4.72 19.09
N ILE A 256 -2.51 -3.95 19.07
CA ILE A 256 -2.55 -2.49 18.92
C ILE A 256 -2.43 -2.20 17.43
N ILE A 257 -3.43 -1.54 16.88
CA ILE A 257 -3.51 -1.14 15.48
C ILE A 257 -3.13 0.32 15.38
N VAL A 258 -2.15 0.62 14.53
CA VAL A 258 -1.65 1.96 14.29
C VAL A 258 -1.96 2.35 12.85
N THR A 259 -2.59 3.50 12.67
CA THR A 259 -2.75 4.15 11.39
C THR A 259 -2.14 5.54 11.45
N LEU A 260 -1.34 5.88 10.46
CA LEU A 260 -0.74 7.19 10.33
C LEU A 260 -1.06 7.76 8.95
N LYS A 261 -1.63 8.96 8.93
CA LYS A 261 -1.89 9.76 7.74
C LYS A 261 -0.85 10.87 7.68
N ALA A 262 -0.30 11.14 6.51
CA ALA A 262 0.59 12.29 6.30
C ALA A 262 0.32 12.88 4.91
N PHE A 263 0.73 14.13 4.71
CA PHE A 263 0.80 14.75 3.40
C PHE A 263 2.21 14.64 2.85
N ASP A 264 2.38 14.01 1.68
CA ASP A 264 3.65 13.93 0.98
C ASP A 264 3.81 15.17 0.10
N ASP A 265 4.77 16.03 0.45
CA ASP A 265 5.01 17.29 -0.24
C ASP A 265 5.43 17.07 -1.71
N THR A 266 6.21 16.02 -1.98
CA THR A 266 6.73 15.72 -3.32
C THR A 266 5.61 15.39 -4.32
N PHE A 267 4.58 14.67 -3.86
CA PHE A 267 3.44 14.28 -4.70
C PHE A 267 2.20 15.13 -4.46
N SER A 268 2.24 16.05 -3.49
CA SER A 268 1.10 16.87 -3.05
C SER A 268 -0.16 16.04 -2.75
N GLN A 269 0.01 14.90 -2.07
CA GLN A 269 -1.05 13.94 -1.81
C GLN A 269 -1.01 13.39 -0.39
N SER A 270 -2.18 13.06 0.15
CA SER A 270 -2.27 12.33 1.42
C SER A 270 -1.89 10.87 1.24
N VAL A 271 -0.97 10.42 2.08
CA VAL A 271 -0.47 9.05 2.17
C VAL A 271 -0.86 8.44 3.51
N TYR A 272 -1.05 7.11 3.50
CA TYR A 272 -1.43 6.35 4.68
C TYR A 272 -0.45 5.21 4.91
N SER A 273 0.00 5.07 6.13
CA SER A 273 0.85 3.99 6.60
C SER A 273 0.20 3.32 7.81
N ARG A 274 0.40 2.00 7.92
CA ARG A 274 -0.25 1.17 8.94
C ARG A 274 0.76 0.21 9.52
N THR A 275 0.58 -0.16 10.78
CA THR A 275 1.31 -1.26 11.41
C THR A 275 0.48 -1.79 12.58
N SER A 276 0.87 -2.92 13.16
CA SER A 276 0.27 -3.40 14.41
C SER A 276 1.33 -3.93 15.38
N TYR A 277 1.01 -3.94 16.66
CA TYR A 277 1.83 -4.56 17.71
C TYR A 277 1.00 -5.61 18.44
N LYS A 278 1.47 -6.86 18.48
CA LYS A 278 0.86 -7.90 19.32
C LYS A 278 1.42 -7.78 20.74
N TYR A 279 0.71 -8.35 21.72
CA TYR A 279 1.15 -8.38 23.13
C TYR A 279 2.60 -8.86 23.32
N SER A 280 3.08 -9.78 22.48
CA SER A 280 4.45 -10.32 22.52
C SER A 280 5.53 -9.34 22.05
N GLU A 281 5.14 -8.27 21.36
CA GLU A 281 6.01 -7.21 20.84
C GLU A 281 6.00 -5.96 21.73
N ILE A 282 5.43 -6.07 22.93
CA ILE A 282 5.38 -5.00 23.93
C ILE A 282 6.34 -5.34 25.07
N GLU A 283 7.37 -4.51 25.24
CA GLU A 283 8.34 -4.63 26.33
C GLU A 283 7.90 -3.78 27.52
N TRP A 284 7.74 -4.41 28.69
CA TRP A 284 7.32 -3.73 29.92
C TRP A 284 8.55 -3.31 30.72
N GLY A 285 8.54 -2.10 31.29
CA GLY A 285 9.66 -1.60 32.09
C GLY A 285 10.90 -1.32 31.25
N ALA A 286 10.69 -0.87 30.02
CA ALA A 286 11.74 -0.49 29.09
C ALA A 286 11.43 0.89 28.53
N LYS A 287 12.46 1.69 28.26
CA LYS A 287 12.33 2.98 27.56
C LYS A 287 13.26 2.99 26.36
N PHE A 288 12.85 3.67 25.30
CA PHE A 288 13.70 3.75 24.11
C PHE A 288 14.93 4.65 24.35
N VAL A 289 16.09 4.22 23.83
CA VAL A 289 17.32 5.02 23.89
C VAL A 289 17.22 6.28 23.02
N TYR A 290 18.02 7.29 23.30
CA TYR A 290 18.01 8.53 22.51
C TYR A 290 18.60 8.31 21.09
N LEU A 291 17.95 8.87 20.07
CA LEU A 291 18.34 8.68 18.66
C LEU A 291 19.25 9.78 18.11
N MET A 292 19.22 10.97 18.71
CA MET A 292 19.95 12.12 18.17
C MET A 292 21.37 12.16 18.73
N SER A 293 22.34 12.42 17.88
CA SER A 293 23.72 12.71 18.27
C SER A 293 24.17 14.01 17.62
N HIS A 294 25.07 14.73 18.29
CA HIS A 294 25.73 15.88 17.70
C HIS A 294 26.79 15.39 16.72
N HIS A 295 26.80 15.94 15.51
CA HIS A 295 27.90 15.78 14.57
C HIS A 295 28.99 16.82 14.87
N ASN A 296 30.25 16.48 14.58
CA ASN A 296 31.39 17.38 14.82
C ASN A 296 31.28 18.70 14.03
N ASP A 297 30.53 18.71 12.93
CA ASP A 297 30.33 19.89 12.07
C ASP A 297 29.14 20.78 12.50
N GLY A 298 28.61 20.60 13.72
CA GLY A 298 27.53 21.41 14.28
C GLY A 298 26.11 21.00 13.87
N GLY A 299 25.97 19.94 13.07
CA GLY A 299 24.67 19.36 12.69
C GLY A 299 24.11 18.36 13.72
N ILE A 300 22.79 18.12 13.66
CA ILE A 300 22.13 17.03 14.40
C ILE A 300 22.04 15.81 13.47
N ALA A 301 22.59 14.68 13.90
CA ALA A 301 22.45 13.41 13.23
C ALA A 301 21.43 12.53 13.96
N VAL A 302 20.64 11.76 13.21
CA VAL A 302 19.66 10.81 13.75
C VAL A 302 20.12 9.41 13.38
N ASP A 303 20.50 8.61 14.38
CA ASP A 303 20.93 7.24 14.17
C ASP A 303 19.72 6.30 14.10
N ILE A 304 19.22 6.07 12.89
CA ILE A 304 18.05 5.21 12.61
C ILE A 304 18.30 3.75 13.01
N SER A 305 19.56 3.31 13.17
CA SER A 305 19.86 1.94 13.61
C SER A 305 19.37 1.68 15.03
N LYS A 306 19.29 2.73 15.86
CA LYS A 306 18.86 2.66 17.27
C LYS A 306 17.35 2.77 17.46
N ILE A 307 16.54 2.82 16.39
CA ILE A 307 15.08 2.98 16.49
C ILE A 307 14.43 1.92 17.39
N ASP A 308 14.98 0.71 17.37
CA ASP A 308 14.48 -0.45 18.11
C ASP A 308 15.16 -0.60 19.49
N HIS A 309 16.20 0.17 19.80
CA HIS A 309 17.00 -0.03 21.00
C HIS A 309 16.28 0.51 22.24
N THR A 310 16.18 -0.34 23.25
CA THR A 310 15.56 -0.05 24.53
C THR A 310 16.56 -0.26 25.68
N GLU A 311 16.35 0.45 26.77
CA GLU A 311 17.05 0.23 28.04
C GLU A 311 16.04 0.05 29.17
N ASN A 312 16.41 -0.72 30.19
CA ASN A 312 15.52 -0.98 31.32
C ASN A 312 15.16 0.33 32.06
N ALA A 313 13.90 0.44 32.45
CA ALA A 313 13.35 1.56 33.18
C ALA A 313 12.36 1.07 34.23
N ASN A 314 12.46 1.59 35.45
CA ASN A 314 11.48 1.30 36.48
C ASN A 314 10.15 1.96 36.10
N LEU A 315 9.07 1.17 36.10
CA LEU A 315 7.73 1.69 35.93
C LEU A 315 7.32 2.50 37.16
N ASN A 316 6.48 3.51 36.93
CA ASN A 316 5.85 4.23 38.02
C ASN A 316 4.90 3.28 38.76
N GLN A 317 4.96 3.32 40.10
CA GLN A 317 4.03 2.58 40.95
C GLN A 317 2.69 3.33 40.97
N TYR A 318 1.61 2.61 40.71
CA TYR A 318 0.24 3.14 40.80
C TYR A 318 -0.23 3.21 42.25
#